data_AF-A0A3L7MUE2-F1
#
_entry.id   AF-A0A3L7MUE2-F1
#
_cell.length_a   1.000
_cell.length_b   1.000
_cell.length_c   1.000
_cell.angle_alpha   90.00
_cell.angle_beta   90.00
_cell.angle_gamma   90.00
#
_symmetry.space_group_name_H-M   'P 1'
#
loop_
_entity.id
_entity.type
_entity.pdbx_description
1 polymer ?
#
loop_
_entity_poly.entity_id
_entity_poly.type
_entity_poly.pdbx_seq_one_letter_code
_entity_poly.pdbx_strand_id
1 'polypeptide(L)'
;MSASFSHTPPSSSGASSGHEATDALRALVARGNSDAAIGIERTASGLLDAMVARQRAFEEIGADIKARRDKARIFHDRQLALIRTKRTTDGTAAVAARIQAVASAESDCETRLQRATEQLDQRLDELQTLHDQDLVRLKQKLEENILMAEAWREAGEESERRSAREFAELLAKHLAEAAELEAQGRAHMRSCRLAIPRAMDAEVTDASIPAGQLVSERLQRAREHLDEILRARTSRLLSGFVPFALLALVVIGAGVIGGATTRFDEFAWQLMALYSAGGALVFAVITLLIVRFLAGRSMRGVWG
;
A
#
# COMPACT_ATOMS: atom_id res chain seq x y z
N MET A 1 -68.88 44.13 27.07
CA MET A 1 -69.70 44.18 28.31
C MET A 1 -70.32 45.56 28.38
N SER A 2 -71.60 45.67 28.02
CA SER A 2 -72.32 46.93 27.90
C SER A 2 -73.11 47.17 29.18
N ALA A 3 -72.72 48.16 29.98
CA ALA A 3 -73.51 48.59 31.13
C ALA A 3 -74.59 49.56 30.65
N SER A 4 -75.85 49.12 30.67
CA SER A 4 -77.03 49.95 30.43
C SER A 4 -77.26 50.86 31.65
N PHE A 5 -76.83 52.13 31.55
CA PHE A 5 -77.27 53.15 32.50
C PHE A 5 -78.67 53.63 32.12
N SER A 6 -79.66 53.20 32.91
CA SER A 6 -81.03 53.71 32.86
C SER A 6 -81.05 55.16 33.37
N HIS A 7 -81.17 56.13 32.45
CA HIS A 7 -81.51 57.50 32.82
C HIS A 7 -83.00 57.58 33.14
N THR A 8 -83.35 57.72 34.41
CA THR A 8 -84.65 58.26 34.83
C THR A 8 -84.70 59.74 34.44
N PRO A 9 -85.74 60.22 33.74
CA PRO A 9 -85.88 61.64 33.43
C PRO A 9 -86.21 62.42 34.72
N PRO A 10 -85.71 63.66 34.89
CA PRO A 10 -86.22 64.52 35.94
C PRO A 10 -87.69 64.84 35.63
N SER A 11 -88.56 64.61 36.63
CA SER A 11 -89.96 65.01 36.59
C SER A 11 -90.07 66.51 36.29
N SER A 12 -90.64 66.85 35.14
CA SER A 12 -91.00 68.21 34.78
C SER A 12 -92.23 68.65 35.61
N SER A 13 -92.01 69.08 36.85
CA SER A 13 -93.07 69.59 37.74
C SER A 13 -93.01 71.11 37.93
N GLY A 14 -92.58 71.87 36.91
CA GLY A 14 -92.39 73.32 37.01
C GLY A 14 -93.32 74.19 36.15
N ALA A 15 -94.10 73.60 35.23
CA ALA A 15 -94.87 74.38 34.26
C ALA A 15 -96.26 74.81 34.75
N SER A 16 -96.89 74.05 35.66
CA SER A 16 -98.24 74.39 36.16
C SER A 16 -98.24 75.45 37.26
N SER A 17 -97.15 75.61 38.01
CA SER A 17 -97.07 76.59 39.11
C SER A 17 -96.88 78.03 38.62
N GLY A 18 -96.43 78.24 37.38
CA GLY A 18 -96.26 79.58 36.81
C GLY A 18 -97.59 80.25 36.48
N HIS A 19 -98.57 79.49 35.96
CA HIS A 19 -99.89 80.02 35.60
C HIS A 19 -100.73 80.38 36.83
N GLU A 20 -100.75 79.52 37.85
CA GLU A 20 -101.46 79.79 39.11
C GLU A 20 -100.87 80.99 39.87
N ALA A 21 -99.53 81.15 39.84
CA ALA A 21 -98.87 82.31 40.44
C ALA A 21 -99.21 83.63 39.70
N THR A 22 -99.28 83.60 38.37
CA THR A 22 -99.67 84.79 37.57
C THR A 22 -101.14 85.18 37.74
N ASP A 23 -102.03 84.22 37.98
CA ASP A 23 -103.45 84.48 38.21
C ASP A 23 -103.74 84.98 39.64
N ALA A 24 -102.99 84.49 40.64
CA ALA A 24 -103.03 85.02 42.01
C ALA A 24 -102.51 86.46 42.10
N LEU A 25 -101.48 86.80 41.32
CA LEU A 25 -100.96 88.17 41.16
C LEU A 25 -102.02 89.11 40.58
N ARG A 26 -102.70 88.67 39.52
CA ARG A 26 -103.78 89.44 38.85
C ARG A 26 -104.98 89.70 39.77
N ALA A 27 -105.23 88.79 40.72
CA ALA A 27 -106.28 88.95 41.73
C ALA A 27 -105.94 89.94 42.87
N LEU A 28 -104.65 90.14 43.17
CA LEU A 28 -104.19 91.10 44.18
C LEU A 28 -104.25 92.56 43.68
N VAL A 29 -103.95 92.78 42.40
CA VAL A 29 -104.07 94.08 41.71
C VAL A 29 -105.52 94.61 41.73
N ALA A 30 -106.50 93.71 41.71
CA ALA A 30 -107.92 94.05 41.68
C ALA A 30 -108.47 94.56 43.03
N ARG A 31 -107.73 94.47 44.15
CA ARG A 31 -108.30 94.66 45.51
C ARG A 31 -107.75 95.83 46.34
N GLY A 32 -106.91 96.70 45.80
CA GLY A 32 -106.68 98.02 46.41
C GLY A 32 -105.31 98.64 46.15
N ASN A 33 -105.33 99.95 45.89
CA ASN A 33 -104.16 100.83 45.85
C ASN A 33 -103.57 101.02 47.26
N SER A 34 -103.03 99.96 47.85
CA SER A 34 -102.20 100.03 49.05
C SER A 34 -100.78 99.59 48.69
N ASP A 35 -99.79 100.35 49.17
CA ASP A 35 -98.37 100.23 48.83
C ASP A 35 -97.82 98.79 49.05
N ALA A 36 -98.42 98.04 49.97
CA ALA A 36 -98.07 96.66 50.28
C ALA A 36 -98.45 95.65 49.17
N ALA A 37 -99.59 95.82 48.50
CA ALA A 37 -100.02 94.91 47.41
C ALA A 37 -99.11 95.03 46.18
N ILE A 38 -98.73 96.27 45.85
CA ILE A 38 -97.76 96.59 44.78
C ILE A 38 -96.37 96.06 45.14
N GLY A 39 -95.98 96.11 46.43
CA GLY A 39 -94.74 95.51 46.92
C GLY A 39 -94.68 93.99 46.78
N ILE A 40 -95.79 93.29 47.02
CA ILE A 40 -95.89 91.83 46.85
C ILE A 40 -95.84 91.45 45.37
N GLU A 41 -96.55 92.18 44.51
CA GLU A 41 -96.51 91.95 43.06
C GLU A 41 -95.10 92.12 42.49
N ARG A 42 -94.40 93.20 42.86
CA ARG A 42 -93.01 93.45 42.41
C ARG A 42 -92.03 92.41 42.91
N THR A 43 -92.19 91.92 44.14
CA THR A 43 -91.31 90.87 44.68
C THR A 43 -91.62 89.51 44.05
N ALA A 44 -92.88 89.18 43.80
CA ALA A 44 -93.28 87.95 43.12
C ALA A 44 -92.86 87.95 41.64
N SER A 45 -93.01 89.07 40.91
CA SER A 45 -92.52 89.20 39.54
C SER A 45 -90.99 89.09 39.48
N GLY A 46 -90.28 89.74 40.41
CA GLY A 46 -88.82 89.62 40.51
C GLY A 46 -88.34 88.20 40.83
N LEU A 47 -89.07 87.45 41.66
CA LEU A 47 -88.79 86.04 41.94
C LEU A 47 -89.05 85.15 40.71
N LEU A 48 -90.13 85.38 39.96
CA LEU A 48 -90.42 84.64 38.73
C LEU A 48 -89.37 84.92 37.66
N ASP A 49 -88.97 86.18 37.46
CA ASP A 49 -87.89 86.56 36.54
C ASP A 49 -86.55 85.91 36.95
N ALA A 50 -86.24 85.89 38.25
CA ALA A 50 -85.06 85.21 38.77
C ALA A 50 -85.12 83.68 38.57
N MET A 51 -86.30 83.06 38.72
CA MET A 51 -86.49 81.63 38.44
C MET A 51 -86.30 81.31 36.95
N VAL A 52 -86.86 82.12 36.05
CA VAL A 52 -86.69 81.96 34.59
C VAL A 52 -85.24 82.16 34.19
N ALA A 53 -84.56 83.19 34.73
CA ALA A 53 -83.14 83.43 34.48
C ALA A 53 -82.27 82.24 34.96
N ARG A 54 -82.58 81.69 36.14
CA ARG A 54 -81.89 80.51 36.67
C ARG A 54 -82.14 79.27 35.82
N GLN A 55 -83.34 79.09 35.28
CA GLN A 55 -83.65 77.97 34.41
C GLN A 55 -82.93 78.06 33.06
N ARG A 56 -82.85 79.26 32.46
CA ARG A 56 -82.03 79.51 31.26
C ARG A 56 -80.55 79.20 31.51
N ALA A 57 -80.02 79.61 32.66
CA ALA A 57 -78.64 79.28 33.03
C ALA A 57 -78.41 77.77 33.16
N PHE A 58 -79.38 77.01 33.72
CA PHE A 58 -79.28 75.55 33.77
C PHE A 58 -79.36 74.89 32.39
N GLU A 59 -80.18 75.42 31.48
CA GLU A 59 -80.27 74.94 30.10
C GLU A 59 -78.99 75.22 29.32
N GLU A 60 -78.39 76.40 29.47
CA GLU A 60 -77.09 76.75 28.89
C GLU A 60 -75.97 75.84 29.43
N ILE A 61 -75.91 75.63 30.76
CA ILE A 61 -74.95 74.69 31.37
C ILE A 61 -75.18 73.27 30.84
N GLY A 62 -76.43 72.83 30.71
CA GLY A 62 -76.78 71.53 30.15
C GLY A 62 -76.33 71.37 28.69
N ALA A 63 -76.55 72.40 27.87
CA ALA A 63 -76.10 72.45 26.48
C ALA A 63 -74.56 72.41 26.38
N ASP A 64 -73.86 73.16 27.24
CA ASP A 64 -72.41 73.18 27.31
C ASP A 64 -71.82 71.83 27.72
N ILE A 65 -72.38 71.19 28.74
CA ILE A 65 -71.96 69.85 29.18
C ILE A 65 -72.15 68.85 28.03
N LYS A 66 -73.29 68.90 27.34
CA LYS A 66 -73.57 68.04 26.18
C LYS A 66 -72.58 68.30 25.05
N ALA A 67 -72.31 69.56 24.71
CA ALA A 67 -71.36 69.94 23.68
C ALA A 67 -69.93 69.50 24.01
N ARG A 68 -69.48 69.63 25.27
CA ARG A 68 -68.17 69.12 25.72
C ARG A 68 -68.10 67.61 25.61
N ARG A 69 -69.16 66.90 26.01
CA ARG A 69 -69.23 65.44 25.91
C ARG A 69 -69.17 64.98 24.45
N ASP A 70 -69.91 65.63 23.56
CA ASP A 70 -69.96 65.26 22.16
C ASP A 70 -68.63 65.58 21.45
N LYS A 71 -67.97 66.70 21.79
CA LYS A 71 -66.60 67.00 21.36
C LYS A 71 -65.60 65.92 21.82
N ALA A 72 -65.68 65.50 23.08
CA ALA A 72 -64.81 64.45 23.62
C ALA A 72 -65.04 63.09 22.93
N ARG A 73 -66.29 62.73 22.63
CA ARG A 73 -66.64 61.53 21.87
C ARG A 73 -66.05 61.56 20.46
N ILE A 74 -66.26 62.65 19.72
CA ILE A 74 -65.72 62.81 18.36
C ILE A 74 -64.19 62.75 18.37
N PHE A 75 -63.53 63.38 19.35
CA PHE A 75 -62.08 63.31 19.49
C PHE A 75 -61.61 61.87 19.76
N HIS A 76 -62.25 61.18 20.70
CA HIS A 76 -61.95 59.79 21.01
C HIS A 76 -62.13 58.86 19.79
N ASP A 77 -63.22 59.01 19.04
CA ASP A 77 -63.49 58.19 17.86
C ASP A 77 -62.47 58.46 16.74
N ARG A 78 -62.04 59.72 16.56
CA ARG A 78 -60.93 60.06 15.66
C ARG A 78 -59.62 59.42 16.11
N GLN A 79 -59.30 59.44 17.41
CA GLN A 79 -58.10 58.78 17.93
C GLN A 79 -58.16 57.26 17.73
N LEU A 80 -59.32 56.63 17.97
CA LEU A 80 -59.50 55.20 17.70
C LEU A 80 -59.34 54.87 16.21
N ALA A 81 -59.86 55.72 15.31
CA ALA A 81 -59.66 55.54 13.88
C ALA A 81 -58.17 55.63 13.51
N LEU A 82 -57.44 56.61 14.03
CA LEU A 82 -55.99 56.75 13.82
C LEU A 82 -55.19 55.56 14.37
N ILE A 83 -55.56 55.03 15.53
CA ILE A 83 -54.90 53.85 16.11
C ILE A 83 -55.15 52.62 15.23
N ARG A 84 -56.38 52.45 14.73
CA ARG A 84 -56.74 51.35 13.82
C ARG A 84 -55.98 51.44 12.51
N THR A 85 -55.90 52.62 11.89
CA THR A 85 -55.16 52.80 10.63
C THR A 85 -53.67 52.55 10.83
N LYS A 86 -53.06 53.10 11.88
CA LYS A 86 -51.66 52.82 12.23
C LYS A 86 -51.41 51.33 12.43
N ARG A 87 -52.26 50.65 13.19
CA ARG A 87 -52.14 49.20 13.41
C ARG A 87 -52.20 48.42 12.10
N THR A 88 -53.09 48.79 11.17
CA THR A 88 -53.16 48.14 9.86
C THR A 88 -51.93 48.42 9.00
N THR A 89 -51.45 49.67 8.95
CA THR A 89 -50.28 50.02 8.15
C THR A 89 -49.00 49.38 8.70
N ASP A 90 -48.81 49.44 10.01
CA ASP A 90 -47.66 48.83 10.70
C ASP A 90 -47.70 47.30 10.53
N GLY A 91 -48.90 46.70 10.60
CA GLY A 91 -49.10 45.29 10.31
C GLY A 91 -48.70 44.91 8.88
N THR A 92 -49.14 45.68 7.88
CA THR A 92 -48.76 45.44 6.48
C THR A 92 -47.26 45.65 6.23
N ALA A 93 -46.66 46.67 6.85
CA ALA A 93 -45.23 46.95 6.74
C ALA A 93 -44.40 45.84 7.38
N ALA A 94 -44.79 45.35 8.56
CA ALA A 94 -44.13 44.23 9.22
C ALA A 94 -44.21 42.93 8.41
N VAL A 95 -45.37 42.65 7.77
CA VAL A 95 -45.53 41.50 6.87
C VAL A 95 -44.64 41.65 5.64
N ALA A 96 -44.60 42.82 5.00
CA ALA A 96 -43.75 43.07 3.84
C ALA A 96 -42.26 42.93 4.18
N ALA A 97 -41.83 43.50 5.31
CA ALA A 97 -40.45 43.38 5.80
C ALA A 97 -40.07 41.92 6.09
N ARG A 98 -40.98 41.14 6.68
CA ARG A 98 -40.77 39.70 6.90
C ARG A 98 -40.62 38.94 5.58
N ILE A 99 -41.47 39.21 4.59
CA ILE A 99 -41.39 38.55 3.27
C ILE A 99 -40.04 38.87 2.62
N GLN A 100 -39.60 40.13 2.65
CA GLN A 100 -38.30 40.52 2.12
C GLN A 100 -37.13 39.85 2.84
N ALA A 101 -37.17 39.80 4.19
CA ALA A 101 -36.13 39.14 4.97
C ALA A 101 -36.03 37.63 4.70
N VAL A 102 -37.18 36.97 4.52
CA VAL A 102 -37.23 35.55 4.14
C VAL A 102 -36.66 35.36 2.73
N ALA A 103 -37.09 36.17 1.76
CA ALA A 103 -36.58 36.09 0.40
C ALA A 103 -35.05 36.30 0.31
N SER A 104 -34.51 37.26 1.07
CA SER A 104 -33.05 37.46 1.13
C SER A 104 -32.32 36.29 1.80
N ALA A 105 -32.92 35.70 2.84
CA ALA A 105 -32.33 34.54 3.51
C ALA A 105 -32.36 33.29 2.61
N GLU A 106 -33.43 33.10 1.83
CA GLU A 106 -33.54 32.04 0.83
C GLU A 106 -32.50 32.21 -0.27
N SER A 107 -32.34 33.43 -0.83
CA SER A 107 -31.30 33.69 -1.83
C SER A 107 -29.88 33.49 -1.27
N ASP A 108 -29.63 33.90 -0.03
CA ASP A 108 -28.34 33.66 0.64
C ASP A 108 -28.07 32.17 0.84
N CYS A 109 -29.11 31.39 1.17
CA CYS A 109 -29.01 29.93 1.29
C CYS A 109 -28.69 29.29 -0.06
N GLU A 110 -29.41 29.67 -1.13
CA GLU A 110 -29.17 29.18 -2.48
C GLU A 110 -27.75 29.47 -2.96
N THR A 111 -27.24 30.69 -2.75
CA THR A 111 -25.84 31.01 -3.12
C THR A 111 -24.82 30.23 -2.31
N ARG A 112 -25.09 29.94 -1.03
CA ARG A 112 -24.20 29.09 -0.21
C ARG A 112 -24.21 27.65 -0.69
N LEU A 113 -25.37 27.12 -1.06
CA LEU A 113 -25.50 25.77 -1.62
C LEU A 113 -24.77 25.67 -2.97
N GLN A 114 -24.94 26.64 -3.86
CA GLN A 114 -24.23 26.69 -5.14
C GLN A 114 -22.71 26.72 -4.96
N ARG A 115 -22.19 27.57 -4.06
CA ARG A 115 -20.75 27.59 -3.76
C ARG A 115 -20.27 26.26 -3.17
N ALA A 116 -21.07 25.61 -2.33
CA ALA A 116 -20.71 24.32 -1.76
C ALA A 116 -20.68 23.22 -2.82
N THR A 117 -21.64 23.20 -3.76
CA THR A 117 -21.64 22.24 -4.87
C THR A 117 -20.47 22.48 -5.82
N GLU A 118 -20.19 23.74 -6.19
CA GLU A 118 -19.03 24.09 -7.02
C GLU A 118 -17.71 23.67 -6.37
N GLN A 119 -17.57 23.84 -5.05
CA GLN A 119 -16.39 23.38 -4.32
C GLN A 119 -16.27 21.86 -4.30
N LEU A 120 -17.39 21.14 -4.14
CA LEU A 120 -17.38 19.67 -4.20
C LEU A 120 -17.00 19.17 -5.58
N ASP A 121 -17.54 19.77 -6.65
CA ASP A 121 -17.21 19.41 -8.03
C ASP A 121 -15.73 19.67 -8.33
N GLN A 122 -15.19 20.82 -7.94
CA GLN A 122 -13.75 21.12 -8.05
C GLN A 122 -12.89 20.11 -7.32
N ARG A 123 -13.28 19.70 -6.09
CA ARG A 123 -12.56 18.68 -5.32
C ARG A 123 -12.64 17.30 -5.96
N LEU A 124 -13.77 16.95 -6.56
CA LEU A 124 -13.92 15.69 -7.29
C LEU A 124 -13.02 15.66 -8.52
N ASP A 125 -12.97 16.76 -9.28
CA ASP A 125 -12.09 16.90 -10.44
C ASP A 125 -10.61 16.82 -10.02
N GLU A 126 -10.20 17.54 -8.98
CA GLU A 126 -8.86 17.45 -8.40
C GLU A 126 -8.50 16.00 -8.03
N LEU A 127 -9.38 15.29 -7.33
CA LEU A 127 -9.16 13.90 -6.93
C LEU A 127 -9.06 12.95 -8.13
N GLN A 128 -9.89 13.15 -9.15
CA GLN A 128 -9.82 12.36 -10.39
C GLN A 128 -8.48 12.58 -11.10
N THR A 129 -8.04 13.84 -11.25
CA THR A 129 -6.76 14.12 -11.90
C THR A 129 -5.56 13.54 -11.13
N LEU A 130 -5.59 13.58 -9.79
CA LEU A 130 -4.56 12.96 -8.95
C LEU A 130 -4.58 11.43 -9.09
N HIS A 131 -5.77 10.83 -9.09
CA HIS A 131 -5.93 9.40 -9.28
C HIS A 131 -5.37 8.93 -10.62
N ASP A 132 -5.68 9.63 -11.72
CA ASP A 132 -5.18 9.31 -13.05
C ASP A 132 -3.65 9.47 -13.14
N GLN A 133 -3.10 10.52 -12.53
CA GLN A 133 -1.66 10.72 -12.45
C GLN A 133 -0.97 9.58 -11.69
N ASP A 134 -1.54 9.15 -10.56
CA ASP A 134 -0.98 8.05 -9.78
C ASP A 134 -1.11 6.71 -10.50
N LEU A 135 -2.20 6.47 -11.24
CA LEU A 135 -2.31 5.29 -12.11
C LEU A 135 -1.23 5.27 -13.19
N VAL A 136 -0.94 6.41 -13.82
CA VAL A 136 0.15 6.51 -14.82
C VAL A 136 1.50 6.24 -14.15
N ARG A 137 1.78 6.85 -12.99
CA ARG A 137 3.03 6.62 -12.24
C ARG A 137 3.18 5.16 -11.83
N LEU A 138 2.11 4.51 -11.38
CA LEU A 138 2.14 3.11 -10.99
C LEU A 138 2.37 2.19 -12.18
N LYS A 139 1.76 2.48 -13.34
CA LYS A 139 2.02 1.75 -14.58
C LYS A 139 3.48 1.88 -15.02
N GLN A 140 4.03 3.10 -15.02
CA GLN A 140 5.44 3.35 -15.35
C GLN A 140 6.38 2.59 -14.41
N LYS A 141 6.14 2.65 -13.08
CA LYS A 141 6.94 1.87 -12.11
C LYS A 141 6.83 0.37 -12.32
N LEU A 142 5.65 -0.13 -12.69
CA LEU A 142 5.45 -1.54 -12.98
C LEU A 142 6.21 -1.95 -14.25
N GLU A 143 6.16 -1.14 -15.31
CA GLU A 143 6.94 -1.34 -16.54
C GLU A 143 8.45 -1.30 -16.25
N GLU A 144 8.94 -0.33 -15.48
CA GLU A 144 10.34 -0.25 -15.02
C GLU A 144 10.75 -1.49 -14.24
N ASN A 145 9.92 -1.96 -13.30
CA ASN A 145 10.21 -3.15 -12.52
C ASN A 145 10.22 -4.42 -13.38
N ILE A 146 9.34 -4.53 -14.39
CA ILE A 146 9.35 -5.65 -15.34
C ILE A 146 10.65 -5.61 -16.15
N LEU A 147 11.01 -4.46 -16.71
CA LEU A 147 12.25 -4.30 -17.48
C LEU A 147 13.49 -4.62 -16.63
N MET A 148 13.50 -4.21 -15.35
CA MET A 148 14.57 -4.59 -14.42
C MET A 148 14.59 -6.10 -14.17
N ALA A 149 13.44 -6.72 -13.93
CA ALA A 149 13.37 -8.17 -13.72
C ALA A 149 13.84 -8.95 -14.96
N GLU A 150 13.48 -8.51 -16.15
CA GLU A 150 13.95 -9.08 -17.42
C GLU A 150 15.46 -8.91 -17.59
N ALA A 151 16.00 -7.72 -17.33
CA ALA A 151 17.44 -7.47 -17.38
C ALA A 151 18.22 -8.34 -16.38
N TRP A 152 17.68 -8.57 -15.18
CA TRP A 152 18.28 -9.46 -14.19
C TRP A 152 18.23 -10.93 -14.63
N ARG A 153 17.13 -11.34 -15.29
CA ARG A 153 16.98 -12.67 -15.87
C ARG A 153 18.01 -12.89 -16.99
N GLU A 154 18.16 -11.94 -17.89
CA GLU A 154 19.15 -11.99 -18.98
C GLU A 154 20.58 -12.00 -18.45
N ALA A 155 20.89 -11.14 -17.47
CA ALA A 155 22.20 -11.16 -16.80
C ALA A 155 22.47 -12.51 -16.12
N GLY A 156 21.45 -13.12 -15.50
CA GLY A 156 21.50 -14.47 -14.95
C GLY A 156 21.83 -15.52 -16.01
N GLU A 157 21.05 -15.56 -17.10
CA GLU A 157 21.30 -16.48 -18.22
C GLU A 157 22.69 -16.30 -18.85
N GLU A 158 23.16 -15.06 -19.00
CA GLU A 158 24.51 -14.80 -19.49
C GLU A 158 25.58 -15.31 -18.53
N SER A 159 25.39 -15.13 -17.22
CA SER A 159 26.33 -15.64 -16.21
C SER A 159 26.40 -17.16 -16.23
N GLU A 160 25.27 -17.84 -16.41
CA GLU A 160 25.20 -19.30 -16.56
C GLU A 160 25.82 -19.77 -17.87
N ARG A 161 25.60 -19.06 -18.98
CA ARG A 161 26.26 -19.37 -20.26
C ARG A 161 27.77 -19.18 -20.18
N ARG A 162 28.26 -18.16 -19.46
CA ARG A 162 29.70 -17.95 -19.24
C ARG A 162 30.29 -19.05 -18.39
N SER A 163 29.67 -19.41 -17.26
CA SER A 163 30.15 -20.49 -16.40
C SER A 163 30.13 -21.86 -17.10
N ALA A 164 29.12 -22.13 -17.93
CA ALA A 164 29.07 -23.36 -18.74
C ALA A 164 30.19 -23.41 -19.79
N ARG A 165 30.51 -22.29 -20.44
CA ARG A 165 31.64 -22.20 -21.39
C ARG A 165 32.98 -22.39 -20.68
N GLU A 166 33.19 -21.72 -19.55
CA GLU A 166 34.40 -21.87 -18.74
C GLU A 166 34.57 -23.33 -18.27
N PHE A 167 33.49 -23.97 -17.82
CA PHE A 167 33.51 -25.37 -17.43
C PHE A 167 33.83 -26.31 -18.61
N ALA A 168 33.24 -26.07 -19.78
CA ALA A 168 33.53 -26.84 -20.98
C ALA A 168 35.00 -26.68 -21.44
N GLU A 169 35.56 -25.47 -21.36
CA GLU A 169 36.97 -25.21 -21.67
C GLU A 169 37.91 -25.93 -20.68
N LEU A 170 37.58 -25.90 -19.38
CA LEU A 170 38.35 -26.62 -18.36
C LEU A 170 38.29 -28.13 -18.58
N LEU A 171 37.11 -28.68 -18.87
CA LEU A 171 36.96 -30.10 -19.21
C LEU A 171 37.75 -30.48 -20.45
N ALA A 172 37.74 -29.65 -21.50
CA ALA A 172 38.51 -29.90 -22.72
C ALA A 172 40.02 -29.95 -22.43
N LYS A 173 40.54 -29.02 -21.61
CA LYS A 173 41.94 -29.04 -21.15
C LYS A 173 42.27 -30.30 -20.37
N HIS A 174 41.41 -30.68 -19.43
CA HIS A 174 41.58 -31.89 -18.63
C HIS A 174 41.55 -33.17 -19.46
N LEU A 175 40.68 -33.26 -20.47
CA LEU A 175 40.64 -34.39 -21.39
C LEU A 175 41.88 -34.45 -22.29
N ALA A 176 42.40 -33.30 -22.73
CA ALA A 176 43.65 -33.23 -23.47
C ALA A 176 44.84 -33.70 -22.61
N GLU A 177 44.95 -33.22 -21.37
CA GLU A 177 45.95 -33.68 -20.40
C GLU A 177 45.84 -35.18 -20.11
N ALA A 178 44.61 -35.70 -19.93
CA ALA A 178 44.38 -37.13 -19.77
C ALA A 178 44.88 -37.93 -20.99
N ALA A 179 44.58 -37.46 -22.20
CA ALA A 179 45.04 -38.10 -23.43
C ALA A 179 46.57 -38.09 -23.57
N GLU A 180 47.25 -37.02 -23.15
CA GLU A 180 48.70 -36.94 -23.10
C GLU A 180 49.30 -37.92 -22.09
N LEU A 181 48.75 -37.98 -20.87
CA LEU A 181 49.18 -38.94 -19.84
C LEU A 181 48.95 -40.39 -20.29
N GLU A 182 47.82 -40.68 -20.93
CA GLU A 182 47.57 -41.99 -21.53
C GLU A 182 48.57 -42.31 -22.64
N ALA A 183 48.89 -41.35 -23.51
CA ALA A 183 49.88 -41.54 -24.57
C ALA A 183 51.28 -41.82 -24.00
N GLN A 184 51.69 -41.08 -22.97
CA GLN A 184 52.95 -41.29 -22.25
C GLN A 184 52.99 -42.66 -21.56
N GLY A 185 51.91 -43.05 -20.87
CA GLY A 185 51.78 -44.37 -20.23
C GLY A 185 51.86 -45.51 -21.25
N ARG A 186 51.13 -45.40 -22.37
CA ARG A 186 51.18 -46.40 -23.46
C ARG A 186 52.56 -46.46 -24.11
N ALA A 187 53.24 -45.33 -24.32
CA ALA A 187 54.59 -45.29 -24.86
C ALA A 187 55.60 -45.98 -23.94
N HIS A 188 55.51 -45.76 -22.63
CA HIS A 188 56.35 -46.43 -21.64
C HIS A 188 56.08 -47.95 -21.58
N MET A 189 54.82 -48.38 -21.64
CA MET A 189 54.48 -49.81 -21.68
C MET A 189 55.02 -50.49 -22.95
N ARG A 190 54.97 -49.81 -24.10
CA ARG A 190 55.57 -50.30 -25.36
C ARG A 190 57.09 -50.43 -25.27
N SER A 191 57.80 -49.47 -24.67
CA SER A 191 59.25 -49.53 -24.51
C SER A 191 59.68 -50.68 -23.58
N CYS A 192 58.88 -50.98 -22.57
CA CYS A 192 59.08 -52.14 -21.68
C CYS A 192 58.60 -53.49 -22.29
N ARG A 193 58.06 -53.50 -23.51
CA ARG A 193 57.44 -54.67 -24.17
C ARG A 193 56.38 -55.35 -23.30
N LEU A 194 55.57 -54.56 -22.59
CA LEU A 194 54.45 -55.02 -21.79
C LEU A 194 53.15 -54.88 -22.59
N ALA A 195 52.17 -55.75 -22.31
CA ALA A 195 50.85 -55.67 -22.95
C ALA A 195 50.13 -54.39 -22.48
N ILE A 196 49.55 -53.65 -23.43
CA ILE A 196 48.72 -52.47 -23.12
C ILE A 196 47.35 -52.99 -22.63
N PRO A 197 46.91 -52.62 -21.42
CA PRO A 197 45.57 -52.99 -20.95
C PRO A 197 44.50 -52.36 -21.86
N ARG A 198 43.44 -53.13 -22.17
CA ARG A 198 42.27 -52.61 -22.86
C ARG A 198 41.50 -51.72 -21.89
N ALA A 199 40.92 -50.63 -22.39
CA ALA A 199 40.03 -49.79 -21.62
C ALA A 199 38.96 -50.68 -20.97
N MET A 200 38.97 -50.74 -19.64
CA MET A 200 37.89 -51.35 -18.87
C MET A 200 36.79 -50.31 -18.71
N ASP A 201 35.55 -50.75 -18.73
CA ASP A 201 34.40 -49.89 -18.47
C ASP A 201 34.53 -49.33 -17.05
N ALA A 202 34.56 -48.00 -16.93
CA ALA A 202 34.73 -47.33 -15.67
C ALA A 202 33.58 -47.69 -14.70
N GLU A 203 33.91 -48.04 -13.47
CA GLU A 203 32.91 -48.22 -12.42
C GLU A 203 32.15 -46.91 -12.18
N VAL A 204 30.82 -47.02 -12.05
CA VAL A 204 29.90 -45.90 -11.83
C VAL A 204 30.19 -45.28 -10.46
N THR A 205 30.78 -44.09 -10.44
CA THR A 205 31.03 -43.35 -9.20
C THR A 205 29.82 -42.56 -8.73
N ASP A 206 29.70 -42.42 -7.41
CA ASP A 206 28.65 -41.69 -6.71
C ASP A 206 28.40 -40.28 -7.26
N ALA A 207 27.12 -39.98 -7.50
CA ALA A 207 26.62 -38.74 -8.10
C ALA A 207 26.71 -37.49 -7.18
N SER A 208 27.31 -37.61 -6.00
CA SER A 208 27.32 -36.56 -4.96
C SER A 208 28.48 -35.57 -5.06
N ILE A 209 29.53 -35.89 -5.82
CA ILE A 209 30.73 -35.05 -5.93
C ILE A 209 30.63 -34.18 -7.20
N PRO A 210 30.89 -32.86 -7.13
CA PRO A 210 30.86 -31.98 -8.30
C PRO A 210 31.79 -32.49 -9.42
N ALA A 211 31.27 -32.57 -10.65
CA ALA A 211 31.96 -33.15 -11.79
C ALA A 211 33.35 -32.55 -12.05
N GLY A 212 33.55 -31.25 -11.80
CA GLY A 212 34.85 -30.60 -11.93
C GLY A 212 35.91 -31.12 -10.96
N GLN A 213 35.54 -31.34 -9.69
CA GLN A 213 36.45 -31.84 -8.65
C GLN A 213 36.82 -33.30 -8.88
N LEU A 214 35.86 -34.12 -9.33
CA LEU A 214 36.10 -35.51 -9.69
C LEU A 214 37.12 -35.66 -10.81
N VAL A 215 37.03 -34.84 -11.87
CA VAL A 215 37.96 -34.90 -13.01
C VAL A 215 39.37 -34.49 -12.57
N SER A 216 39.51 -33.44 -11.76
CA SER A 216 40.82 -33.00 -11.28
C SER A 216 41.48 -34.02 -10.35
N GLU A 217 40.73 -34.64 -9.44
CA GLU A 217 41.27 -35.67 -8.54
C GLU A 217 41.70 -36.92 -9.32
N ARG A 218 40.91 -37.34 -10.32
CA ARG A 218 41.28 -38.47 -11.19
C ARG A 218 42.54 -38.16 -11.99
N LEU A 219 42.68 -36.95 -12.51
CA LEU A 219 43.90 -36.52 -13.20
C LEU A 219 45.11 -36.48 -12.28
N GLN A 220 44.97 -36.01 -11.05
CA GLN A 220 46.05 -36.01 -10.07
C GLN A 220 46.51 -37.43 -9.73
N ARG A 221 45.56 -38.33 -9.42
CA ARG A 221 45.87 -39.75 -9.19
C ARG A 221 46.53 -40.38 -10.43
N ALA A 222 46.05 -40.07 -11.64
CA ALA A 222 46.67 -40.55 -12.87
C ALA A 222 48.11 -40.06 -13.05
N ARG A 223 48.41 -38.80 -12.71
CA ARG A 223 49.79 -38.26 -12.70
C ARG A 223 50.66 -38.95 -11.67
N GLU A 224 50.17 -39.10 -10.44
CA GLU A 224 50.89 -39.76 -9.35
C GLU A 224 51.22 -41.21 -9.69
N HIS A 225 50.26 -41.95 -10.21
CA HIS A 225 50.47 -43.33 -10.67
C HIS A 225 51.46 -43.43 -11.82
N LEU A 226 51.40 -42.52 -12.80
CA LEU A 226 52.37 -42.50 -13.89
C LEU A 226 53.79 -42.19 -13.37
N ASP A 227 53.93 -41.25 -12.45
CA ASP A 227 55.21 -40.92 -11.80
C ASP A 227 55.76 -42.09 -10.98
N GLU A 228 54.93 -42.81 -10.23
CA GLU A 228 55.31 -44.03 -9.51
C GLU A 228 55.82 -45.11 -10.48
N ILE A 229 55.13 -45.31 -11.60
CA ILE A 229 55.53 -46.28 -12.64
C ILE A 229 56.86 -45.89 -13.28
N LEU A 230 57.08 -44.60 -13.56
CA LEU A 230 58.34 -44.11 -14.13
C LEU A 230 59.51 -44.17 -13.13
N ARG A 231 59.26 -43.92 -11.83
CA ARG A 231 60.27 -43.98 -10.76
C ARG A 231 60.63 -45.40 -10.37
N ALA A 232 59.74 -46.37 -10.56
CA ALA A 232 60.00 -47.79 -10.32
C ALA A 232 61.09 -48.33 -11.29
N ARG A 233 62.36 -48.16 -10.89
CA ARG A 233 63.57 -48.69 -11.57
C ARG A 233 63.54 -50.21 -11.81
N THR A 234 62.61 -50.92 -11.16
CA THR A 234 62.37 -52.36 -11.32
C THR A 234 61.87 -52.75 -12.71
N SER A 235 61.22 -51.83 -13.46
CA SER A 235 60.77 -52.07 -14.84
C SER A 235 61.92 -52.21 -15.85
N ARG A 236 63.05 -51.53 -15.62
CA ARG A 236 64.27 -51.63 -16.47
C ARG A 236 65.09 -52.89 -16.20
N LEU A 237 65.00 -53.47 -14.99
CA LEU A 237 65.63 -54.77 -14.70
C LEU A 237 64.94 -55.93 -15.45
N LEU A 238 63.68 -55.75 -15.82
CA LEU A 238 62.88 -56.70 -16.59
C LEU A 238 62.85 -56.45 -18.11
N SER A 239 63.36 -55.32 -18.58
CA SER A 239 63.30 -54.93 -20.00
C SER A 239 64.65 -54.43 -20.51
N GLY A 240 65.30 -55.26 -21.33
CA GLY A 240 66.54 -54.92 -22.02
C GLY A 240 67.43 -56.12 -22.31
N PHE A 241 68.61 -55.87 -22.87
CA PHE A 241 69.66 -56.87 -23.12
C PHE A 241 70.34 -57.35 -21.82
N VAL A 242 70.13 -56.63 -20.70
CA VAL A 242 70.72 -56.91 -19.38
C VAL A 242 70.39 -58.29 -18.82
N PRO A 243 69.12 -58.75 -18.78
CA PRO A 243 68.82 -60.11 -18.34
C PRO A 243 69.44 -61.18 -19.25
N PHE A 244 69.57 -60.93 -20.56
CA PHE A 244 70.26 -61.84 -21.48
C PHE A 244 71.79 -61.87 -21.27
N ALA A 245 72.40 -60.72 -20.99
CA ALA A 245 73.82 -60.61 -20.67
C ALA A 245 74.16 -61.29 -19.33
N LEU A 246 73.31 -61.14 -18.31
CA LEU A 246 73.45 -61.86 -17.03
C LEU A 246 73.28 -63.38 -17.21
N LEU A 247 72.30 -63.80 -18.02
CA LEU A 247 72.11 -65.20 -18.40
C LEU A 247 73.36 -65.80 -19.06
N ALA A 248 73.92 -65.10 -20.05
CA ALA A 248 75.13 -65.53 -20.74
C ALA A 248 76.31 -65.66 -19.77
N LEU A 249 76.47 -64.71 -18.84
CA LEU A 249 77.56 -64.71 -17.86
C LEU A 249 77.43 -65.89 -16.87
N VAL A 250 76.21 -66.22 -16.43
CA VAL A 250 75.93 -67.39 -15.58
C VAL A 250 76.19 -68.71 -16.33
N VAL A 251 75.78 -68.81 -17.60
CA VAL A 251 76.01 -70.01 -18.41
C VAL A 251 77.50 -70.23 -18.69
N ILE A 252 78.25 -69.16 -18.97
CA ILE A 252 79.71 -69.22 -19.16
C ILE A 252 80.38 -69.62 -17.83
N GLY A 253 79.99 -69.03 -16.70
CA GLY A 253 80.51 -69.39 -15.38
C GLY A 253 80.25 -70.84 -15.00
N ALA A 254 79.04 -71.35 -15.26
CA ALA A 254 78.66 -72.74 -14.98
C ALA A 254 79.37 -73.74 -15.90
N GLY A 255 79.63 -73.37 -17.16
CA GLY A 255 80.42 -74.17 -18.10
C GLY A 255 81.89 -74.30 -17.66
N VAL A 256 82.49 -73.19 -17.21
CA VAL A 256 83.88 -73.17 -16.72
C VAL A 256 84.04 -73.97 -15.43
N ILE A 257 83.12 -73.80 -14.47
CA ILE A 257 83.16 -74.50 -13.17
C ILE A 257 82.87 -76.00 -13.35
N GLY A 258 81.89 -76.37 -14.19
CA GLY A 258 81.58 -77.77 -14.50
C GLY A 258 82.76 -78.49 -15.17
N GLY A 259 83.39 -77.84 -16.14
CA GLY A 259 84.58 -78.38 -16.81
C GLY A 259 85.77 -78.58 -15.88
N ALA A 260 86.01 -77.65 -14.96
CA ALA A 260 87.14 -77.73 -14.01
C ALA A 260 87.09 -78.94 -13.06
N THR A 261 85.92 -79.56 -12.86
CA THR A 261 85.79 -80.76 -12.00
C THR A 261 86.18 -82.06 -12.69
N THR A 262 86.30 -82.06 -14.01
CA THR A 262 86.82 -83.18 -14.79
C THR A 262 88.31 -82.95 -15.02
N ARG A 263 89.16 -83.90 -14.64
CA ARG A 263 90.64 -83.79 -14.65
C ARG A 263 91.24 -83.73 -16.07
N PHE A 264 90.83 -82.75 -16.89
CA PHE A 264 91.33 -82.44 -18.23
C PHE A 264 91.47 -83.65 -19.15
N ASP A 265 90.42 -84.46 -19.23
CA ASP A 265 90.23 -85.41 -20.33
C ASP A 265 89.36 -84.72 -21.40
N GLU A 266 89.92 -84.53 -22.60
CA GLU A 266 89.47 -83.53 -23.57
C GLU A 266 88.04 -83.80 -24.07
N PHE A 267 87.66 -85.09 -24.17
CA PHE A 267 86.33 -85.52 -24.59
C PHE A 267 85.30 -85.47 -23.45
N ALA A 268 85.70 -85.81 -22.22
CA ALA A 268 84.82 -85.79 -21.05
C ALA A 268 84.52 -84.36 -20.57
N TRP A 269 85.50 -83.45 -20.72
CA TRP A 269 85.37 -82.04 -20.40
C TRP A 269 84.32 -81.35 -21.28
N GLN A 270 84.36 -81.58 -22.59
CA GLN A 270 83.39 -81.00 -23.54
C GLN A 270 81.98 -81.49 -23.26
N LEU A 271 81.80 -82.79 -22.96
CA LEU A 271 80.48 -83.36 -22.70
C LEU A 271 79.87 -82.82 -21.41
N MET A 272 80.65 -82.79 -20.31
CA MET A 272 80.18 -82.28 -19.01
C MET A 272 79.96 -80.77 -19.01
N ALA A 273 80.80 -79.99 -19.69
CA ALA A 273 80.59 -78.55 -19.87
C ALA A 273 79.32 -78.27 -20.68
N LEU A 274 79.00 -79.10 -21.69
CA LEU A 274 77.78 -78.97 -22.47
C LEU A 274 76.52 -79.27 -21.64
N TYR A 275 76.54 -80.31 -20.81
CA TYR A 275 75.43 -80.63 -19.91
C TYR A 275 75.25 -79.58 -18.80
N SER A 276 76.32 -79.08 -18.19
CA SER A 276 76.23 -78.05 -17.16
C SER A 276 75.79 -76.70 -17.73
N ALA A 277 76.32 -76.29 -18.88
CA ALA A 277 75.92 -75.07 -19.57
C ALA A 277 74.47 -75.17 -20.09
N GLY A 278 74.07 -76.33 -20.62
CA GLY A 278 72.71 -76.60 -21.06
C GLY A 278 71.71 -76.56 -19.90
N GLY A 279 72.03 -77.21 -18.78
CA GLY A 279 71.20 -77.18 -17.57
C GLY A 279 71.09 -75.77 -16.96
N ALA A 280 72.20 -75.03 -16.91
CA ALA A 280 72.22 -73.65 -16.44
C ALA A 280 71.38 -72.73 -17.35
N LEU A 281 71.43 -72.93 -18.67
CA LEU A 281 70.64 -72.17 -19.63
C LEU A 281 69.15 -72.43 -19.44
N VAL A 282 68.73 -73.68 -19.31
CA VAL A 282 67.31 -74.03 -19.07
C VAL A 282 66.82 -73.43 -17.76
N PHE A 283 67.59 -73.56 -16.67
CA PHE A 283 67.23 -73.01 -15.37
C PHE A 283 67.11 -71.48 -15.39
N ALA A 284 68.05 -70.83 -16.06
CA ALA A 284 68.08 -69.38 -16.17
C ALA A 284 66.98 -68.82 -17.10
N VAL A 285 66.58 -69.56 -18.14
CA VAL A 285 65.38 -69.23 -18.96
C VAL A 285 64.10 -69.38 -18.15
N ILE A 286 63.95 -70.46 -17.37
CA ILE A 286 62.76 -70.70 -16.54
C ILE A 286 62.64 -69.63 -15.45
N THR A 287 63.72 -69.30 -14.75
CA THR A 287 63.71 -68.24 -13.72
C THR A 287 63.40 -66.88 -14.33
N LEU A 288 63.91 -66.55 -15.52
CA LEU A 288 63.55 -65.32 -16.22
C LEU A 288 62.05 -65.29 -16.57
N LEU A 289 61.48 -66.40 -17.04
CA LEU A 289 60.04 -66.51 -17.31
C LEU A 289 59.20 -66.34 -16.04
N ILE A 290 59.62 -66.93 -14.91
CA ILE A 290 58.94 -66.79 -13.61
C ILE A 290 59.00 -65.35 -13.11
N VAL A 291 60.16 -64.70 -13.16
CA VAL A 291 60.32 -63.28 -12.76
C VAL A 291 59.48 -62.38 -13.66
N ARG A 292 59.45 -62.64 -14.98
CA ARG A 292 58.62 -61.88 -15.91
C ARG A 292 57.12 -62.10 -15.70
N PHE A 293 56.72 -63.31 -15.31
CA PHE A 293 55.34 -63.62 -14.95
C PHE A 293 54.92 -62.99 -13.62
N LEU A 294 55.77 -63.07 -12.58
CA LEU A 294 55.51 -62.44 -11.28
C LEU A 294 55.48 -60.92 -11.39
N ALA A 295 56.37 -60.31 -12.17
CA ALA A 295 56.34 -58.88 -12.42
C ALA A 295 55.09 -58.46 -13.22
N GLY A 296 54.67 -59.28 -14.18
CA GLY A 296 53.39 -59.08 -14.88
C GLY A 296 52.16 -59.30 -13.97
N ARG A 297 52.31 -59.99 -12.84
CA ARG A 297 51.27 -60.19 -11.83
C ARG A 297 51.26 -59.06 -10.79
N SER A 298 52.42 -58.59 -10.34
CA SER A 298 52.51 -57.45 -9.42
C SER A 298 52.09 -56.15 -10.09
N MET A 299 52.44 -55.96 -11.37
CA MET A 299 51.89 -54.84 -12.16
C MET A 299 50.37 -54.96 -12.33
N ARG A 300 49.79 -56.16 -12.43
CA ARG A 300 48.32 -56.31 -12.45
C ARG A 300 47.64 -55.90 -11.13
N GLY A 301 48.32 -56.00 -9.99
CA GLY A 301 47.81 -55.54 -8.70
C GLY A 301 47.95 -54.04 -8.44
N VAL A 302 48.70 -53.31 -9.28
CA VAL A 302 48.87 -51.84 -9.22
C VAL A 302 47.96 -51.14 -10.23
N TRP A 303 47.43 -51.87 -11.22
CA TRP A 303 46.53 -51.36 -12.27
C TRP A 303 45.06 -51.75 -12.07
N GLY A 304 44.74 -52.42 -10.96
CA GLY A 304 43.37 -52.77 -10.55
C GLY A 304 42.95 -51.99 -9.33
#